data_AF-A0A349B651-F1
#
_entry.id   AF-A0A349B651-F1
#
_cell.length_a   1.000
_cell.length_b   1.000
_cell.length_c   1.000
_cell.angle_alpha   90.00
_cell.angle_beta   90.00
_cell.angle_gamma   90.00
#
_symmetry.space_group_name_H-M   'P 1'
#
loop_
_entity.id
_entity.type
_entity.pdbx_description
1 polymer ?
#
loop_
_entity_poly.entity_id
_entity_poly.type
_entity_poly.pdbx_seq_one_letter_code
_entity_poly.pdbx_strand_id
1 'polypeptide(L)'
;MNRTTAGLFAAVVLVLAGWLALSVTGGNGTDAPTDGTGPSPLSGVCGALVAARSGDIEDARAVFFDDAHDGLHDLATRTAEVDRAATAELLRAKERIEALMESSSAPDLQTALADLADATAAAARTLDPEAATSCP
;
A
#
# COMPACT_ATOMS: atom_id res chain seq x y z
N MET A 1 -53.20 -23.25 25.56
CA MET A 1 -52.99 -24.61 24.99
C MET A 1 -52.33 -24.41 23.62
N ASN A 2 -51.00 -24.35 23.53
CA ASN A 2 -49.98 -25.41 23.46
C ASN A 2 -49.86 -26.11 22.07
N ARG A 3 -48.72 -25.85 21.40
CA ARG A 3 -47.96 -26.65 20.39
C ARG A 3 -48.65 -26.86 19.03
N THR A 4 -48.01 -26.56 17.90
CA THR A 4 -46.73 -27.13 17.45
C THR A 4 -45.92 -26.22 16.52
N THR A 5 -44.70 -25.92 16.94
CA THR A 5 -43.53 -25.54 16.12
C THR A 5 -42.95 -26.80 15.46
N ALA A 6 -42.71 -26.80 14.15
CA ALA A 6 -41.59 -27.49 13.50
C ALA A 6 -41.69 -27.40 11.97
N GLY A 7 -40.61 -26.95 11.33
CA GLY A 7 -40.28 -27.34 9.96
C GLY A 7 -40.61 -26.32 8.88
N LEU A 8 -39.72 -25.35 8.68
CA LEU A 8 -39.25 -24.87 7.36
C LEU A 8 -38.20 -23.76 7.55
N PHE A 9 -37.13 -24.08 8.28
CA PHE A 9 -35.85 -23.36 8.22
C PHE A 9 -34.78 -24.41 7.88
N ALA A 10 -34.66 -24.76 6.60
CA ALA A 10 -33.67 -25.74 6.15
C ALA A 10 -33.31 -25.50 4.68
N ALA A 11 -32.54 -24.44 4.40
CA ALA A 11 -31.78 -24.27 3.16
C ALA A 11 -30.66 -23.23 3.30
N VAL A 12 -29.83 -23.30 4.37
CA VAL A 12 -28.63 -22.44 4.54
C VAL A 12 -27.38 -23.23 4.99
N VAL A 13 -27.37 -24.58 5.01
CA VAL A 13 -26.27 -25.33 5.68
C VAL A 13 -25.64 -26.43 4.82
N LEU A 14 -25.05 -26.11 3.66
CA LEU A 14 -24.25 -27.10 2.92
C LEU A 14 -23.05 -26.52 2.15
N VAL A 15 -22.21 -25.71 2.82
CA VAL A 15 -20.75 -25.64 2.54
C VAL A 15 -20.00 -25.38 3.86
N LEU A 16 -20.16 -26.29 4.83
CA LEU A 16 -19.39 -26.33 6.09
C LEU A 16 -18.75 -27.71 6.21
N ALA A 17 -17.67 -27.96 5.48
CA ALA A 17 -16.79 -29.10 5.72
C ALA A 17 -15.42 -28.86 5.06
N GLY A 18 -14.39 -28.66 5.90
CA GLY A 18 -13.01 -28.43 5.50
C GLY A 18 -12.63 -26.98 5.75
N TRP A 19 -11.92 -26.60 6.81
CA TRP A 19 -10.86 -27.31 7.50
C TRP A 19 -10.82 -26.87 8.96
N LEU A 20 -10.84 -27.84 9.88
CA LEU A 20 -10.54 -27.63 11.28
C LEU A 20 -9.40 -28.59 11.63
N ALA A 21 -8.16 -28.10 11.59
CA ALA A 21 -7.03 -28.54 12.43
C ALA A 21 -5.71 -27.91 11.95
N LEU A 22 -5.37 -26.75 12.49
CA LEU A 22 -4.01 -26.52 13.00
C LEU A 22 -4.08 -25.42 14.07
N SER A 23 -4.19 -25.86 15.32
CA SER A 23 -4.24 -24.99 16.49
C SER A 23 -2.86 -24.82 17.09
N VAL A 24 -2.50 -23.56 17.34
CA VAL A 24 -1.65 -23.04 18.43
C VAL A 24 -0.13 -23.23 18.31
N THR A 25 0.55 -22.10 18.08
CA THR A 25 1.62 -21.57 18.96
C THR A 25 1.82 -20.08 18.73
N GLY A 26 1.63 -19.29 19.78
CA GLY A 26 2.44 -18.10 20.07
C GLY A 26 2.11 -16.80 19.34
N GLY A 27 1.62 -15.81 20.09
CA GLY A 27 1.70 -14.40 19.66
C GLY A 27 0.58 -13.51 20.18
N ASN A 28 0.41 -13.38 21.49
CA ASN A 28 -0.29 -12.23 22.06
C ASN A 28 0.64 -11.01 22.01
N GLY A 29 0.99 -10.58 20.80
CA GLY A 29 1.71 -9.35 20.54
C GLY A 29 0.68 -8.27 20.28
N THR A 30 0.66 -7.24 21.12
CA THR A 30 0.40 -5.88 20.64
C THR A 30 1.04 -5.72 19.27
N ASP A 31 0.27 -5.36 18.25
CA ASP A 31 0.81 -4.88 16.98
C ASP A 31 1.57 -3.58 17.29
N ALA A 32 2.82 -3.74 17.74
CA ALA A 32 3.82 -2.71 17.66
C ALA A 32 3.97 -2.41 16.16
N PRO A 33 4.13 -1.13 15.76
CA PRO A 33 4.46 -0.80 14.38
C PRO A 33 5.61 -1.72 13.97
N THR A 34 5.43 -2.51 12.93
CA THR A 34 6.50 -3.36 12.42
C THR A 34 7.64 -2.44 12.03
N ASP A 35 8.73 -2.47 12.81
CA ASP A 35 9.96 -1.77 12.45
C ASP A 35 10.32 -2.16 11.02
N GLY A 36 10.33 -1.16 10.13
CA GLY A 36 10.39 -1.26 8.67
C GLY A 36 11.40 -2.25 8.13
N THR A 37 10.99 -3.51 8.02
CA THR A 37 11.80 -4.58 7.41
C THR A 37 11.57 -4.66 5.89
N GLY A 38 10.55 -3.96 5.38
CA GLY A 38 10.34 -3.74 3.95
C GLY A 38 11.27 -2.64 3.40
N PRO A 39 11.50 -2.59 2.07
CA PRO A 39 12.20 -1.50 1.44
C PRO A 39 11.54 -0.15 1.80
N SER A 40 12.34 0.92 1.88
CA SER A 40 11.78 2.25 2.10
C SER A 40 10.76 2.59 0.99
N PRO A 41 9.71 3.39 1.28
CA PRO A 41 8.74 3.79 0.26
C PRO A 41 9.42 4.46 -0.94
N LEU A 42 10.46 5.26 -0.68
CA LEU A 42 11.24 5.92 -1.73
C LEU A 42 11.95 4.89 -2.63
N SER A 43 12.56 3.84 -2.07
CA SER A 43 13.20 2.79 -2.90
C SER A 43 12.20 2.05 -3.79
N GLY A 44 10.98 1.79 -3.32
CA GLY A 44 9.92 1.20 -4.15
C GLY A 44 9.51 2.12 -5.31
N VAL A 45 9.27 3.41 -5.04
CA VAL A 45 8.97 4.41 -6.09
C VAL A 45 10.10 4.49 -7.12
N CYS A 46 11.35 4.48 -6.66
CA CYS A 46 12.50 4.52 -7.56
C CYS A 46 12.65 3.25 -8.40
N GLY A 47 12.34 2.07 -7.84
CA GLY A 47 12.26 0.83 -8.60
C GLY A 47 11.22 0.89 -9.72
N ALA A 48 10.01 1.37 -9.41
CA ALA A 48 8.96 1.57 -10.39
C ALA A 48 9.36 2.58 -11.48
N LEU A 49 10.04 3.66 -11.11
CA LEU A 49 10.56 4.64 -12.07
C LEU A 49 11.60 4.04 -13.02
N VAL A 50 12.49 3.18 -12.53
CA VAL A 50 13.48 2.46 -13.37
C VAL A 50 12.77 1.54 -14.36
N ALA A 51 11.80 0.76 -13.92
CA ALA A 51 11.01 -0.11 -14.79
C ALA A 51 10.26 0.70 -15.86
N ALA A 52 9.61 1.81 -15.47
CA ALA A 52 8.88 2.68 -16.39
C ALA A 52 9.80 3.31 -17.44
N ARG A 53 11.03 3.68 -17.07
CA ARG A 53 12.06 4.22 -18.00
C ARG A 53 12.55 3.18 -18.99
N SER A 54 12.56 1.90 -18.62
CA SER A 54 12.87 0.78 -19.52
C SER A 54 11.73 0.45 -20.48
N GLY A 55 10.55 1.03 -20.28
CA GLY A 55 9.34 0.76 -21.08
C GLY A 55 8.49 -0.38 -20.53
N ASP A 56 8.87 -0.97 -19.40
CA ASP A 56 8.20 -2.10 -18.77
C ASP A 56 7.11 -1.63 -17.81
N ILE A 57 5.97 -1.20 -18.36
CA ILE A 57 4.87 -0.57 -17.59
C ILE A 57 4.22 -1.55 -16.61
N GLU A 58 4.09 -2.82 -16.99
CA GLU A 58 3.54 -3.85 -16.10
C GLU A 58 4.47 -4.13 -14.91
N ASP A 59 5.79 -4.11 -15.13
CA ASP A 59 6.78 -4.26 -14.07
C ASP A 59 6.78 -3.03 -13.15
N ALA A 60 6.73 -1.83 -13.72
CA ALA A 60 6.60 -0.58 -12.96
C ALA A 60 5.34 -0.59 -12.07
N ARG A 61 4.24 -1.11 -12.58
CA ARG A 61 2.99 -1.30 -11.84
C ARG A 61 3.17 -2.31 -10.71
N ALA A 62 3.74 -3.48 -10.99
CA ALA A 62 3.98 -4.51 -9.97
C ALA A 62 4.85 -3.96 -8.83
N VAL A 63 6.01 -3.39 -9.16
CA VAL A 63 6.93 -2.79 -8.17
C VAL A 63 6.26 -1.69 -7.36
N PHE A 64 5.47 -0.81 -8.00
CA PHE A 64 4.77 0.24 -7.26
C PHE A 64 3.77 -0.31 -6.23
N PHE A 65 2.92 -1.25 -6.64
CA PHE A 65 1.90 -1.81 -5.75
C PHE A 65 2.48 -2.73 -4.68
N ASP A 66 3.54 -3.49 -4.99
CA ASP A 66 4.12 -4.46 -4.07
C ASP A 66 5.12 -3.81 -3.10
N ASP A 67 5.93 -2.84 -3.55
CA ASP A 67 7.06 -2.34 -2.78
C ASP A 67 6.90 -0.89 -2.28
N ALA A 68 6.00 -0.08 -2.88
CA ALA A 68 5.86 1.33 -2.53
C ALA A 68 4.51 1.68 -1.89
N HIS A 69 3.41 1.09 -2.37
CA HIS A 69 2.05 1.58 -2.12
C HIS A 69 1.66 1.69 -0.65
N ASP A 70 1.80 0.59 0.11
CA ASP A 70 1.50 0.57 1.55
C ASP A 70 2.45 1.48 2.33
N GLY A 71 3.74 1.44 1.99
CA GLY A 71 4.74 2.29 2.62
C GLY A 71 4.48 3.80 2.43
N LEU A 72 3.91 4.20 1.28
CA LEU A 72 3.51 5.58 1.02
C LEU A 72 2.29 5.99 1.86
N HIS A 73 1.35 5.07 2.11
CA HIS A 73 0.23 5.30 3.02
C HIS A 73 0.69 5.50 4.47
N ASP A 74 1.64 4.67 4.93
CA ASP A 74 2.22 4.79 6.27
C ASP A 74 3.04 6.06 6.42
N LEU A 75 3.82 6.42 5.40
CA LEU A 75 4.55 7.69 5.37
C LEU A 75 3.58 8.88 5.45
N ALA A 76 2.54 8.89 4.62
CA ALA A 76 1.53 9.95 4.63
C ALA A 76 0.85 10.07 6.00
N THR A 77 0.51 8.95 6.64
CA THR A 77 -0.11 8.94 7.98
C THR A 77 0.79 9.61 9.02
N ARG A 78 2.08 9.24 9.06
CA ARG A 78 3.02 9.83 10.01
C ARG A 78 3.32 11.30 9.69
N THR A 79 3.51 11.63 8.41
CA THR A 79 3.74 13.01 7.98
C THR A 79 2.53 13.90 8.28
N ALA A 80 1.29 13.38 8.27
CA ALA A 80 0.09 14.17 8.55
C ALA A 80 0.06 14.79 9.94
N GLU A 81 0.75 14.17 10.90
CA GLU A 81 0.85 14.65 12.28
C GLU A 81 1.76 15.88 12.40
N VAL A 82 2.70 16.06 11.45
CA VAL A 82 3.75 17.08 11.50
C VAL A 82 3.60 18.13 10.40
N ASP A 83 3.33 17.71 9.17
CA ASP A 83 3.18 18.55 7.99
C ASP A 83 2.04 18.07 7.08
N ARG A 84 0.88 18.73 7.23
CA ARG A 84 -0.31 18.45 6.41
C ARG A 84 -0.13 18.84 4.95
N ALA A 85 0.69 19.83 4.65
CA ALA A 85 0.91 20.28 3.27
C ALA A 85 1.74 19.24 2.51
N ALA A 86 2.84 18.77 3.11
CA ALA A 86 3.65 17.69 2.56
C ALA A 86 2.85 16.40 2.39
N THR A 87 1.99 16.07 3.37
CA THR A 87 1.07 14.91 3.26
C THR A 87 0.14 15.04 2.06
N ALA A 88 -0.50 16.21 1.88
CA ALA A 88 -1.43 16.43 0.79
C ALA A 88 -0.71 16.39 -0.57
N GLU A 89 0.54 16.82 -0.65
CA GLU A 89 1.36 16.71 -1.86
C GLU A 89 1.69 15.26 -2.19
N LEU A 90 2.15 14.49 -1.19
CA LEU A 90 2.43 13.06 -1.33
C LEU A 90 1.20 12.29 -1.83
N LEU A 91 0.04 12.50 -1.21
CA LEU A 91 -1.19 11.79 -1.58
C LEU A 91 -1.67 12.16 -2.99
N ARG A 92 -1.60 13.45 -3.38
CA ARG A 92 -1.95 13.87 -4.74
C ARG A 92 -1.04 13.27 -5.80
N ALA A 93 0.27 13.17 -5.52
CA ALA A 93 1.22 12.54 -6.43
C ALA A 93 0.93 11.03 -6.55
N LYS A 94 0.61 10.36 -5.43
CA LYS A 94 0.24 8.95 -5.41
C LYS A 94 -1.05 8.66 -6.20
N GLU A 95 -2.10 9.42 -5.97
CA GLU A 95 -3.39 9.28 -6.68
C GLU A 95 -3.23 9.45 -8.19
N ARG A 96 -2.34 10.35 -8.63
CA ARG A 96 -2.02 10.52 -10.06
C ARG A 96 -1.40 9.25 -10.66
N ILE A 97 -0.53 8.57 -9.93
CA ILE A 97 0.06 7.29 -10.38
C ILE A 97 -1.01 6.21 -10.50
N GLU A 98 -1.85 6.08 -9.48
CA GLU A 98 -2.92 5.08 -9.48
C GLU A 98 -3.86 5.28 -10.68
N ALA A 99 -4.26 6.52 -10.95
CA ALA A 99 -5.07 6.85 -12.11
C ALA A 99 -4.38 6.52 -13.45
N LEU A 100 -3.08 6.79 -13.58
CA LEU A 100 -2.32 6.48 -14.80
C LEU A 100 -2.14 4.98 -15.02
N MET A 101 -1.97 4.21 -13.94
CA MET A 101 -1.86 2.76 -13.98
C MET A 101 -3.20 2.07 -14.29
N GLU A 102 -4.33 2.71 -13.97
CA GLU A 102 -5.67 2.29 -14.40
C GLU A 102 -5.96 2.61 -15.87
N SER A 103 -5.45 3.74 -16.38
CA SER A 103 -5.71 4.20 -17.76
C SER A 103 -4.74 3.65 -18.81
N SER A 104 -3.70 2.93 -18.41
CA SER A 104 -2.62 2.41 -19.28
C SER A 104 -1.85 3.49 -20.09
N SER A 105 -1.76 4.72 -19.57
CA SER A 105 -1.11 5.86 -20.24
C SER A 105 0.38 5.95 -19.91
N ALA A 106 1.23 5.22 -20.65
CA ALA A 106 2.67 5.09 -20.40
C ALA A 106 3.51 6.40 -20.44
N PRO A 107 3.31 7.36 -21.37
CA PRO A 107 4.19 8.53 -21.48
C PRO A 107 4.16 9.43 -20.24
N ASP A 108 3.00 9.53 -19.60
CA ASP A 108 2.81 10.38 -18.42
C ASP A 108 3.26 9.70 -17.12
N LEU A 109 3.42 8.37 -17.13
CA LEU A 109 3.77 7.58 -15.96
C LEU A 109 5.18 7.89 -15.45
N GLN A 110 6.16 8.05 -16.35
CA GLN A 110 7.55 8.34 -15.96
C GLN A 110 7.67 9.69 -15.24
N THR A 111 7.03 10.73 -15.77
CA THR A 111 7.01 12.06 -15.14
C THR A 111 6.30 12.01 -13.80
N ALA A 112 5.14 11.35 -13.73
CA ALA A 112 4.42 11.23 -12.47
C ALA A 112 5.19 10.43 -11.41
N LEU A 113 5.98 9.41 -11.80
CA LEU A 113 6.80 8.62 -10.87
C LEU A 113 7.99 9.45 -10.34
N ALA A 114 8.56 10.32 -11.18
CA ALA A 114 9.57 11.28 -10.73
C ALA A 114 8.98 12.29 -9.74
N ASP A 115 7.81 12.87 -10.05
CA ASP A 115 7.09 13.78 -9.15
C ASP A 115 6.77 13.10 -7.80
N LEU A 116 6.35 11.84 -7.83
CA LEU A 116 6.09 11.05 -6.62
C LEU A 116 7.37 10.78 -5.81
N ALA A 117 8.50 10.50 -6.47
CA ALA A 117 9.78 10.31 -5.78
C ALA A 117 10.17 11.57 -4.99
N ASP A 118 10.03 12.75 -5.61
CA ASP A 118 10.32 14.04 -4.98
C ASP A 118 9.40 14.30 -3.78
N ALA A 119 8.09 14.07 -3.94
CA ALA A 119 7.12 14.22 -2.86
C ALA A 119 7.38 13.23 -1.71
N THR A 120 7.79 12.00 -2.02
CA THR A 120 8.14 10.98 -1.02
C THR A 120 9.38 11.39 -0.23
N ALA A 121 10.43 11.86 -0.89
CA ALA A 121 11.64 12.34 -0.24
C ALA A 121 11.37 13.61 0.61
N ALA A 122 10.51 14.52 0.13
CA ALA A 122 10.10 15.67 0.91
C ALA A 122 9.34 15.26 2.18
N ALA A 123 8.34 14.38 2.07
CA ALA A 123 7.58 13.87 3.21
C ALA A 123 8.49 13.11 4.21
N ALA A 124 9.40 12.26 3.74
CA ALA A 124 10.34 11.56 4.60
C ALA A 124 11.21 12.53 5.43
N ARG A 125 11.69 13.62 4.81
CA ARG A 125 12.50 14.64 5.50
C ARG A 125 11.75 15.44 6.56
N THR A 126 10.43 15.48 6.51
CA THR A 126 9.63 16.09 7.60
C THR A 126 9.73 15.27 8.90
N LEU A 127 10.01 13.97 8.78
CA LEU A 127 10.12 13.04 9.91
C LEU A 127 11.58 12.76 10.29
N ASP A 128 12.47 12.71 9.31
CA ASP A 128 13.91 12.46 9.48
C ASP A 128 14.73 13.30 8.48
N PRO A 129 15.41 14.37 8.92
CA PRO A 129 16.23 15.21 8.04
C PRO A 129 17.35 14.49 7.29
N GLU A 130 17.81 13.33 7.77
CA GLU A 130 18.87 12.52 7.15
C GLU A 130 18.32 11.49 6.15
N ALA A 131 17.00 11.44 5.94
CA ALA A 131 16.38 10.54 4.97
C ALA A 131 16.90 10.79 3.54
N ALA A 132 16.95 9.72 2.74
CA ALA A 132 17.37 9.78 1.34
C ALA A 132 16.59 10.83 0.53
N THR A 133 17.30 11.57 -0.31
CA THR A 133 16.77 12.78 -0.97
C THR A 133 16.39 12.57 -2.43
N SER A 134 16.78 11.44 -3.03
CA SER A 134 16.57 11.18 -4.44
C SER A 134 16.64 9.69 -4.76
N CYS A 135 16.13 9.32 -5.92
CA CYS A 135 16.43 8.01 -6.50
C CYS A 135 17.94 7.87 -6.81
N PRO A 136 18.49 6.66 -6.71
CA PRO A 136 19.85 6.36 -7.17
C PRO A 136 20.00 6.46 -8.69
#